data_AF-A0A3M1E4J6-F1
#
_entry.id   AF-A0A3M1E4J6-F1
#
_cell.length_a   1.000
_cell.length_b   1.000
_cell.length_c   1.000
_cell.angle_alpha   90.00
_cell.angle_beta   90.00
_cell.angle_gamma   90.00
#
_symmetry.space_group_name_H-M   'P 1'
#
loop_
_entity.id
_entity.type
_entity.pdbx_description
1 polymer ?
#
loop_
_entity_poly.entity_id
_entity_poly.type
_entity_poly.pdbx_seq_one_letter_code
_entity_poly.pdbx_strand_id
1 'polypeptide(L)'
;MSDFHTFLQLGIGHIADLAALDHILFILTLCAIYRPEAWKQILILVTAFTLGHSLTLALAGLELVEVPASLVESAIPVTIMAAGFGLIHGMGFANYFRSLMMAAGDEIVLPLFAFNLGIEIGQIGIVLAYFL
;
A
#
# COMPACT_ATOMS: atom_id res chain seq x y z
N MET A 1 4.46 -1.44 37.23
CA MET A 1 5.13 -1.58 35.92
C MET A 1 5.35 -0.18 35.37
N SER A 2 6.37 0.06 34.54
CA SER A 2 6.59 1.39 33.95
C SER A 2 5.53 1.70 32.90
N ASP A 3 5.20 2.99 32.72
CA ASP A 3 4.23 3.45 31.72
C ASP A 3 4.60 2.96 30.31
N PHE A 4 5.90 2.98 29.99
CA PHE A 4 6.45 2.42 28.76
C PHE A 4 6.01 0.96 28.52
N HIS A 5 6.12 0.12 29.54
CA HIS A 5 5.76 -1.29 29.42
C HIS A 5 4.26 -1.48 29.19
N THR A 6 3.42 -0.67 29.85
CA THR A 6 1.96 -0.69 29.65
C THR A 6 1.60 -0.34 28.23
N PHE A 7 2.13 0.76 27.68
CA PHE A 7 1.82 1.17 26.31
C PHE A 7 2.42 0.23 25.25
N LEU A 8 3.60 -0.35 25.52
CA LEU A 8 4.17 -1.39 24.66
C LEU A 8 3.26 -2.62 24.59
N GLN A 9 2.74 -3.08 25.74
CA GLN A 9 1.80 -4.20 25.78
C GLN A 9 0.47 -3.87 25.10
N LEU A 10 -0.05 -2.65 25.28
CA LEU A 10 -1.26 -2.21 24.58
C LEU A 10 -1.07 -2.21 23.06
N GLY A 11 0.07 -1.73 22.55
CA GLY A 11 0.37 -1.74 21.12
C GLY A 11 0.47 -3.16 20.54
N ILE A 12 1.16 -4.06 21.24
CA ILE A 12 1.25 -5.48 20.83
C ILE A 12 -0.14 -6.14 20.89
N GLY A 13 -0.88 -5.90 21.97
CA GLY A 13 -2.23 -6.42 22.18
C GLY A 13 -3.22 -5.93 21.12
N HIS A 14 -3.10 -4.66 20.70
CA HIS A 14 -3.93 -4.08 19.65
C HIS A 14 -3.83 -4.88 18.35
N ILE A 15 -2.63 -5.18 17.86
CA ILE A 15 -2.43 -5.96 16.62
C ILE A 15 -2.89 -7.41 16.76
N ALA A 16 -2.80 -7.99 17.96
CA ALA A 16 -3.18 -9.37 18.23
C ALA A 16 -4.69 -9.56 18.48
N ASP A 17 -5.47 -8.47 18.55
CA ASP A 17 -6.91 -8.50 18.75
C ASP A 17 -7.65 -8.69 17.41
N LEU A 18 -8.80 -9.38 17.46
CA LEU A 18 -9.75 -9.43 16.34
C LEU A 18 -10.32 -8.05 15.99
N ALA A 19 -10.27 -7.09 16.91
CA ALA A 19 -10.62 -5.70 16.62
C ALA A 19 -9.67 -5.04 15.60
N ALA A 20 -8.42 -5.51 15.46
CA ALA A 20 -7.44 -4.98 14.51
C ALA A 20 -7.35 -5.79 13.21
N LEU A 21 -8.50 -6.33 12.75
CA LEU A 21 -8.57 -7.06 11.49
C LEU A 21 -8.11 -6.22 10.29
N ASP A 22 -8.28 -4.91 10.34
CA ASP A 22 -7.75 -3.97 9.34
C ASP A 22 -6.23 -4.06 9.18
N HIS A 23 -5.48 -4.08 10.29
CA HIS A 23 -4.01 -4.20 10.29
C HIS A 23 -3.57 -5.57 9.78
N ILE A 24 -4.25 -6.63 10.22
CA ILE A 24 -3.96 -8.01 9.79
C ILE A 24 -4.22 -8.15 8.29
N LEU A 25 -5.38 -7.68 7.81
CA LEU A 25 -5.73 -7.73 6.38
C LEU A 25 -4.78 -6.88 5.54
N PHE A 26 -4.32 -5.74 6.04
CA PHE A 26 -3.31 -4.92 5.38
C PHE A 26 -1.98 -5.69 5.23
N ILE A 27 -1.46 -6.28 6.30
CA ILE A 27 -0.21 -7.06 6.26
C ILE A 27 -0.35 -8.28 5.35
N LEU A 28 -1.47 -9.01 5.44
CA LEU A 28 -1.74 -10.15 4.55
C LEU A 28 -1.81 -9.73 3.09
N THR A 29 -2.40 -8.57 2.80
CA THR A 29 -2.42 -7.98 1.46
C THR A 29 -1.01 -7.66 0.97
N LEU A 30 -0.16 -7.04 1.80
CA LEU A 30 1.25 -6.80 1.44
C LEU A 30 2.02 -8.11 1.20
N CYS A 31 1.84 -9.11 2.06
CA CYS A 31 2.46 -10.43 1.90
C CYS A 31 1.94 -11.18 0.65
N ALA A 32 0.72 -10.92 0.21
CA ALA A 32 0.18 -11.45 -1.04
C ALA A 32 0.71 -10.70 -2.27
N ILE A 33 0.98 -9.39 -2.15
CA ILE A 33 1.53 -8.54 -3.22
C ILE A 33 3.01 -8.83 -3.47
N TYR A 34 3.80 -8.88 -2.41
CA TYR A 34 5.24 -8.98 -2.50
C TYR A 34 5.69 -10.44 -2.42
N ARG A 35 6.61 -10.83 -3.30
CA ARG A 35 7.26 -12.13 -3.16
C ARG A 35 8.07 -12.19 -1.86
N PRO A 36 8.26 -13.38 -1.26
CA PRO A 36 9.01 -13.53 -0.01
C PRO A 36 10.42 -12.92 -0.05
N GLU A 37 11.07 -12.91 -1.22
CA GLU A 37 12.41 -12.33 -1.40
C GLU A 37 12.42 -10.80 -1.22
N ALA A 38 11.26 -10.13 -1.38
CA ALA A 38 11.07 -8.69 -1.22
C ALA A 38 10.65 -8.28 0.22
N TRP A 39 11.02 -9.08 1.23
CA TRP A 39 10.70 -8.81 2.63
C TRP A 39 11.19 -7.44 3.14
N LYS A 40 12.30 -6.92 2.59
CA LYS A 40 12.81 -5.59 2.95
C LYS A 40 11.84 -4.49 2.55
N GLN A 41 11.21 -4.61 1.38
CA GLN A 41 10.20 -3.69 0.88
C GLN A 41 8.95 -3.74 1.77
N ILE A 42 8.50 -4.94 2.16
CA ILE A 42 7.39 -5.09 3.11
C ILE A 42 7.71 -4.39 4.43
N LEU A 43 8.90 -4.58 5.00
CA LEU A 43 9.29 -3.91 6.24
C LEU A 43 9.35 -2.39 6.12
N ILE A 44 9.86 -1.86 5.00
CA ILE A 44 9.86 -0.41 4.74
C ILE A 44 8.43 0.12 4.71
N LEU A 45 7.52 -0.58 4.02
CA LEU A 45 6.12 -0.17 3.92
C LEU A 45 5.39 -0.24 5.26
N VAL A 46 5.56 -1.30 6.03
CA VAL A 46 4.99 -1.43 7.37
C VAL A 46 5.53 -0.32 8.28
N THR A 47 6.83 -0.05 8.23
CA THR A 47 7.45 1.03 9.03
C THR A 47 6.89 2.40 8.63
N ALA A 48 6.81 2.70 7.32
CA ALA A 48 6.26 3.95 6.82
C ALA A 48 4.79 4.12 7.25
N PHE A 49 4.00 3.05 7.21
CA PHE A 49 2.61 3.05 7.68
C PHE A 49 2.53 3.34 9.18
N THR A 50 3.33 2.65 10.02
CA THR A 50 3.36 2.89 11.47
C THR A 50 3.78 4.31 11.81
N LEU A 51 4.74 4.89 11.08
CA LEU A 51 5.15 6.29 11.27
C LEU A 51 4.02 7.26 10.88
N GLY A 52 3.38 7.04 9.74
CA GLY A 52 2.22 7.83 9.32
C GLY A 52 1.07 7.75 10.32
N HIS A 53 0.76 6.55 10.80
CA HIS A 53 -0.26 6.31 11.81
C HIS A 53 0.09 7.01 13.14
N SER A 54 1.33 6.87 13.60
CA SER A 54 1.83 7.57 14.80
C SER A 54 1.71 9.08 14.67
N LEU A 55 2.01 9.64 13.49
CA LEU A 55 1.82 11.07 13.22
C LEU A 55 0.35 11.45 13.30
N THR A 56 -0.56 10.68 12.70
CA THR A 56 -2.00 10.97 12.80
C THR A 56 -2.53 10.88 14.23
N LEU A 57 -2.11 9.89 15.01
CA LEU A 57 -2.46 9.77 16.43
C LEU A 57 -1.90 10.92 17.25
N ALA A 58 -0.68 11.37 16.96
CA ALA A 58 -0.09 12.53 17.61
C ALA A 58 -0.85 13.82 17.27
N LEU A 59 -1.20 14.03 16.00
CA LEU A 59 -1.98 15.19 15.56
C LEU A 59 -3.37 15.22 16.20
N ALA A 60 -4.04 14.07 16.28
CA ALA A 60 -5.33 13.94 16.95
C ALA A 60 -5.21 14.12 18.47
N GLY A 61 -4.21 13.51 19.11
CA GLY A 61 -3.97 13.62 20.55
C GLY A 61 -3.49 15.00 21.00
N LEU A 62 -2.92 15.79 20.09
CA LEU A 62 -2.60 17.21 20.28
C LEU A 62 -3.73 18.15 19.88
N GLU A 63 -4.90 17.61 19.48
CA GLU A 63 -6.07 18.38 19.05
C GLU A 63 -5.79 19.33 17.86
N LEU A 64 -4.77 19.03 17.07
CA LEU A 64 -4.41 19.84 15.88
C LEU A 64 -5.26 19.48 14.67
N VAL A 65 -5.73 18.24 14.60
CA VAL A 65 -6.55 17.72 13.50
C VAL A 65 -7.63 16.80 14.05
N GLU A 66 -8.88 17.14 13.80
CA GLU A 66 -10.03 16.30 14.14
C GLU A 66 -10.66 15.73 12.85
N VAL A 67 -10.54 14.42 12.68
CA VAL A 67 -11.19 13.70 11.58
C VAL A 67 -12.29 12.82 12.16
N PRO A 68 -13.51 12.82 11.60
CA PRO A 68 -14.58 11.94 12.06
C PRO A 68 -14.15 10.47 11.95
N ALA A 69 -14.24 9.72 13.05
CA ALA A 69 -13.91 8.29 13.08
C ALA A 69 -14.67 7.50 12.00
N SER A 70 -15.93 7.85 11.76
CA SER A 70 -16.76 7.23 10.72
C SER A 70 -16.16 7.33 9.32
N LEU A 71 -15.45 8.43 9.00
CA LEU A 71 -14.80 8.62 7.71
C LEU A 71 -13.55 7.74 7.61
N VAL A 72 -12.76 7.67 8.70
CA VAL A 72 -11.57 6.83 8.77
C VAL A 72 -11.95 5.34 8.65
N GLU A 73 -12.93 4.90 9.43
CA GLU A 73 -13.44 3.51 9.42
C GLU A 73 -14.00 3.12 8.06
N SER A 74 -14.66 4.05 7.35
CA SER A 74 -15.17 3.78 5.99
C SER A 74 -14.05 3.74 4.94
N ALA A 75 -12.98 4.53 5.13
CA ALA A 75 -11.86 4.62 4.18
C ALA A 75 -10.92 3.41 4.25
N ILE A 76 -10.76 2.78 5.42
CA ILE A 76 -9.89 1.61 5.61
C ILE A 76 -10.26 0.44 4.66
N PRO A 77 -11.50 -0.09 4.65
CA PRO A 77 -11.83 -1.20 3.75
C PRO A 77 -11.75 -0.78 2.28
N VAL A 78 -12.07 0.48 1.95
CA VAL A 78 -11.95 1.01 0.58
C VAL A 78 -10.50 1.02 0.11
N THR A 79 -9.56 1.45 0.94
CA THR A 79 -8.14 1.49 0.58
C THR A 79 -7.54 0.08 0.48
N ILE A 80 -7.94 -0.85 1.35
CA ILE A 80 -7.56 -2.28 1.25
C ILE A 80 -8.11 -2.90 -0.06
N MET A 81 -9.38 -2.66 -0.38
CA MET A 81 -9.98 -3.14 -1.63
C MET A 81 -9.31 -2.51 -2.86
N ALA A 82 -8.98 -1.22 -2.84
CA ALA A 82 -8.28 -0.56 -3.92
C ALA A 82 -6.87 -1.14 -4.14
N ALA A 83 -6.15 -1.43 -3.06
CA ALA A 83 -4.85 -2.11 -3.12
C ALA A 83 -4.99 -3.52 -3.72
N GLY A 84 -5.99 -4.29 -3.26
CA GLY A 84 -6.29 -5.62 -3.80
C GLY A 84 -6.71 -5.59 -5.27
N PHE A 85 -7.54 -4.63 -5.68
CA PHE A 85 -7.91 -4.41 -7.07
C PHE A 85 -6.70 -4.09 -7.93
N GLY A 86 -5.82 -3.18 -7.47
CA GLY A 86 -4.57 -2.86 -8.16
C GLY A 86 -3.71 -4.10 -8.42
N LEU A 87 -3.65 -5.05 -7.47
CA LEU A 87 -2.96 -6.33 -7.64
C LEU A 87 -3.63 -7.21 -8.70
N ILE A 88 -4.94 -7.43 -8.62
CA ILE A 88 -5.66 -8.29 -9.58
C ILE A 88 -5.54 -7.71 -11.00
N HIS A 89 -5.69 -6.40 -11.12
CA HIS A 89 -5.53 -5.69 -12.38
C HIS A 89 -4.09 -5.84 -12.94
N GLY A 90 -3.08 -5.61 -12.11
CA GLY A 90 -1.67 -5.76 -12.49
C GLY A 90 -1.31 -7.19 -12.90
N MET A 91 -1.83 -8.21 -12.22
CA MET A 91 -1.63 -9.62 -12.60
C MET A 91 -2.33 -9.97 -13.91
N GLY A 92 -3.55 -9.49 -14.13
CA GLY A 92 -4.27 -9.67 -15.40
C GLY A 92 -3.49 -9.06 -16.56
N PHE A 93 -2.95 -7.86 -16.37
CA PHE A 93 -2.09 -7.21 -17.35
C PHE A 93 -0.77 -7.94 -17.55
N ALA A 94 -0.12 -8.44 -16.49
CA ALA A 94 1.15 -9.17 -16.58
C ALA A 94 1.07 -10.41 -17.48
N ASN A 95 -0.07 -11.11 -17.51
CA ASN A 95 -0.29 -12.25 -18.41
C ASN A 95 -0.36 -11.80 -19.89
N TYR A 96 -1.05 -10.69 -20.17
CA TYR A 96 -1.08 -10.09 -21.51
C TYR A 96 0.29 -9.54 -21.92
N PHE A 97 0.98 -8.87 -21.01
CA PHE A 97 2.31 -8.34 -21.27
C PHE A 97 3.30 -9.46 -21.57
N ARG A 98 3.23 -10.58 -20.82
CA ARG A 98 4.05 -11.77 -21.08
C ARG A 98 3.84 -12.34 -22.49
N SER A 99 2.61 -12.36 -23.01
CA SER A 99 2.38 -12.83 -24.39
C SER A 99 2.96 -11.87 -25.43
N LEU A 100 2.92 -10.56 -25.18
CA LEU A 100 3.60 -9.55 -26.00
C LEU A 100 5.13 -9.72 -25.97
N MET A 101 5.69 -9.95 -24.79
CA MET A 101 7.13 -10.18 -24.60
C MET A 101 7.62 -11.42 -25.32
N MET A 102 6.85 -12.51 -25.28
CA MET A 102 7.18 -13.73 -26.02
C MET A 102 7.22 -13.50 -27.54
N ALA A 103 6.49 -12.50 -28.06
CA ALA A 103 6.58 -12.10 -29.46
C ALA A 103 7.78 -11.17 -29.75
N ALA A 104 8.32 -10.48 -28.73
CA ALA A 104 9.40 -9.51 -28.85
C ALA A 104 10.81 -10.11 -28.69
N GLY A 105 10.93 -11.40 -28.36
CA GLY A 105 12.20 -12.12 -28.17
C GLY A 105 12.57 -12.35 -26.70
N ASP A 106 13.81 -12.76 -26.43
CA ASP A 106 14.28 -13.14 -25.07
C ASP A 106 14.63 -11.94 -24.16
N GLU A 107 14.49 -10.70 -24.65
CA GLU A 107 14.86 -9.51 -23.88
C GLU A 107 13.69 -8.96 -23.04
N ILE A 108 13.79 -9.05 -21.72
CA ILE A 108 12.74 -8.56 -20.79
C ILE A 108 12.88 -7.09 -20.39
N VAL A 109 14.12 -6.60 -20.30
CA VAL A 109 14.42 -5.31 -19.63
C VAL A 109 14.00 -4.13 -20.50
N LEU A 110 14.42 -4.10 -21.77
CA LEU A 110 14.18 -2.97 -22.65
C LEU A 110 12.68 -2.74 -22.95
N PRO A 111 11.89 -3.77 -23.29
CA PRO A 111 10.46 -3.56 -23.54
C PRO A 111 9.69 -3.17 -22.27
N LEU A 112 10.05 -3.72 -21.10
CA LEU A 112 9.44 -3.34 -19.83
C LEU A 112 9.73 -1.87 -19.48
N PHE A 113 10.98 -1.43 -19.68
CA PHE A 113 11.36 -0.04 -19.48
C PHE A 113 10.62 0.90 -20.44
N ALA A 114 10.60 0.57 -21.74
CA ALA A 114 9.91 1.38 -22.75
C ALA A 114 8.40 1.49 -22.47
N PHE A 115 7.77 0.39 -22.04
CA PHE A 115 6.36 0.36 -21.67
C PHE A 115 6.07 1.26 -20.46
N ASN A 116 6.85 1.16 -19.39
CA ASN A 116 6.68 2.01 -18.20
C ASN A 116 6.91 3.50 -18.50
N LEU A 117 7.90 3.81 -19.35
CA LEU A 117 8.13 5.18 -19.80
C LEU A 117 6.93 5.73 -20.57
N GLY A 118 6.31 4.91 -21.42
CA GLY A 118 5.07 5.26 -22.13
C GLY A 118 3.89 5.53 -21.19
N ILE A 119 3.71 4.70 -20.16
CA ILE A 119 2.68 4.93 -19.12
C ILE A 119 2.89 6.27 -18.45
N GLU A 120 4.10 6.53 -17.96
CA GLU A 120 4.44 7.76 -17.23
C GLU A 120 4.15 9.01 -18.09
N ILE A 121 4.59 9.00 -19.35
CA ILE A 121 4.32 10.09 -20.30
C ILE A 121 2.81 10.28 -20.51
N GLY A 122 2.05 9.20 -20.67
CA GLY A 122 0.60 9.27 -20.85
C GLY A 122 -0.12 9.81 -19.62
N GLN A 123 0.25 9.36 -18.43
CA GLN A 123 -0.31 9.83 -17.16
C GLN A 123 -0.02 11.31 -16.94
N ILE A 124 1.23 11.73 -17.14
CA ILE A 124 1.62 13.15 -17.08
C ILE A 124 0.83 13.97 -18.10
N GLY A 125 0.68 13.47 -19.33
CA GLY A 125 -0.09 14.13 -20.38
C GLY A 125 -1.56 14.36 -19.99
N ILE A 126 -2.21 13.37 -19.38
CA ILE A 126 -3.59 13.48 -18.88
C ILE A 126 -3.67 14.51 -17.74
N VAL A 127 -2.74 14.47 -16.79
CA VAL A 127 -2.68 15.44 -15.69
C VAL A 127 -2.54 16.85 -16.24
N LEU A 128 -1.60 17.07 -17.16
CA LEU A 128 -1.40 18.38 -17.79
C LEU A 128 -2.63 18.85 -18.56
N ALA A 129 -3.29 17.98 -19.34
CA ALA A 129 -4.50 18.32 -20.09
C ALA A 129 -5.73 18.61 -19.21
N TYR A 130 -5.75 18.12 -17.97
CA TYR A 130 -6.81 18.43 -17.01
C TYR A 130 -6.62 19.81 -16.37
N PHE A 131 -5.36 20.24 -16.16
CA PHE A 131 -5.02 21.48 -15.45
C PHE A 131 -4.69 22.68 -16.36
N LEU A 132 -4.51 22.47 -17.67
CA LEU A 132 -4.20 23.50 -18.69
C LEU A 132 -5.36 23.65 -19.68
#